data_AF-A0A0L0S3L5-F1
#
_entry.id   AF-A0A0L0S3L5-F1
#
_cell.length_a   1.000
_cell.length_b   1.000
_cell.length_c   1.000
_cell.angle_alpha   90.00
_cell.angle_beta   90.00
_cell.angle_gamma   90.00
#
_symmetry.space_group_name_H-M   'P 1'
#
loop_
_entity.id
_entity.type
_entity.pdbx_description
1 polymer ?
#
loop_
_entity_poly.entity_id
_entity_poly.type
_entity_poly.pdbx_seq_one_letter_code
_entity_poly.pdbx_strand_id
1 'polypeptide(L)'
;MAHVSVKFTTAQRDLAVPPAAIRIPANFKRAALAEVVNHLLGRSENPLPLDFLIDGTLLRSSLASYLDSHGLSAENELVLEYLVALPPPTPVAAFHADDWISAVAIASKNRVVSAGYDGVTVSKHQVAAGVVPLKAALVLPSEEQDAARGAQQQIPAAERVLSKSQQR
;
A
#
# COMPACT_ATOMS: atom_id res chain seq x y z
N MET A 1 -12.42 15.35 -35.31
CA MET A 1 -11.83 14.88 -34.04
C MET A 1 -12.95 14.29 -33.19
N ALA A 2 -12.85 13.02 -32.82
CA ALA A 2 -13.89 12.35 -32.03
C ALA A 2 -13.81 12.77 -30.55
N HIS A 3 -14.97 12.99 -29.93
CA HIS A 3 -15.11 13.30 -28.52
C HIS A 3 -15.89 12.17 -27.84
N VAL A 4 -15.56 11.88 -26.59
CA VAL A 4 -16.23 10.87 -25.77
C VAL A 4 -16.72 11.51 -24.47
N SER A 5 -17.88 11.06 -24.00
CA SER A 5 -18.43 11.48 -22.70
C SER A 5 -17.79 10.64 -21.60
N VAL A 6 -17.17 11.28 -20.61
CA VAL A 6 -16.53 10.58 -19.49
C VAL A 6 -17.00 11.11 -18.14
N LYS A 7 -17.08 10.21 -17.16
CA LYS A 7 -17.38 10.52 -15.78
C LYS A 7 -16.24 10.08 -14.90
N PHE A 8 -15.65 11.01 -14.16
CA PHE A 8 -14.55 10.71 -13.23
C PHE A 8 -15.09 10.26 -11.88
N THR A 9 -14.52 9.17 -11.36
CA THR A 9 -14.85 8.60 -10.04
C THR A 9 -13.57 8.22 -9.31
N THR A 10 -13.59 8.20 -7.97
CA THR A 10 -12.43 7.75 -7.19
C THR A 10 -12.87 7.16 -5.86
N ALA A 11 -12.12 6.19 -5.37
CA ALA A 11 -12.26 5.68 -4.00
C ALA A 11 -11.66 6.64 -2.95
N GLN A 12 -10.76 7.55 -3.35
CA GLN A 12 -10.06 8.47 -2.45
C GLN A 12 -10.92 9.71 -2.18
N ARG A 13 -11.58 9.75 -1.01
CA ARG A 13 -12.50 10.84 -0.63
C ARG A 13 -11.88 12.23 -0.72
N ASP A 14 -10.60 12.36 -0.39
CA ASP A 14 -9.87 13.64 -0.40
C ASP A 14 -9.59 14.17 -1.81
N LEU A 15 -9.73 13.33 -2.83
CA LEU A 15 -9.52 13.69 -4.24
C LEU A 15 -10.82 13.63 -5.04
N ALA A 16 -11.99 13.62 -4.40
CA ALA A 16 -13.27 13.50 -5.10
C ALA A 16 -13.58 14.77 -5.93
N VAL A 17 -13.87 14.56 -7.21
CA VAL A 17 -14.43 15.60 -8.10
C VAL A 17 -15.95 15.43 -8.22
N PRO A 18 -16.71 16.51 -8.54
CA PRO A 18 -18.14 16.39 -8.80
C PRO A 18 -18.42 15.35 -9.89
N PRO A 19 -19.42 14.46 -9.71
CA PRO A 19 -19.70 13.34 -10.61
C PRO A 19 -20.48 13.80 -11.85
N ALA A 20 -19.96 14.81 -12.56
CA ALA A 20 -20.51 15.34 -13.79
C ALA A 20 -19.84 14.70 -15.02
N ALA A 21 -20.64 14.39 -16.04
CA ALA A 21 -20.12 13.92 -17.32
C ALA A 21 -19.48 15.08 -18.09
N ILE A 22 -18.28 14.86 -18.61
CA ILE A 22 -17.50 15.85 -19.36
C ILE A 22 -17.13 15.26 -20.71
N ARG A 23 -17.29 16.04 -21.78
CA ARG A 23 -16.82 15.66 -23.11
C ARG A 23 -15.36 16.00 -23.29
N ILE A 24 -14.56 14.98 -23.61
CA ILE A 24 -13.13 15.13 -23.85
C ILE A 24 -12.72 14.49 -25.18
N PRO A 25 -11.60 14.93 -25.80
CA PRO A 25 -11.08 14.31 -27.01
C PRO A 25 -10.72 12.83 -26.80
N ALA A 26 -11.16 11.95 -27.71
CA ALA A 26 -10.93 10.51 -27.59
C ALA A 26 -9.44 10.11 -27.73
N ASN A 27 -8.59 10.99 -28.26
CA ASN A 27 -7.15 10.75 -28.33
C ASN A 27 -6.43 10.95 -26.98
N PHE A 28 -7.15 11.40 -25.93
CA PHE A 28 -6.57 11.59 -24.61
C PHE A 28 -6.05 10.26 -24.05
N LYS A 29 -4.84 10.35 -23.51
CA LYS A 29 -4.15 9.28 -22.78
C LYS A 29 -4.06 9.68 -21.32
N ARG A 30 -3.49 8.79 -20.50
CA ARG A 30 -3.18 8.99 -19.09
C ARG A 30 -2.73 10.41 -18.71
N ALA A 31 -1.74 10.98 -19.40
CA ALA A 31 -1.19 12.28 -19.03
C ALA A 31 -2.19 13.44 -19.21
N ALA A 32 -2.90 13.49 -20.34
CA ALA A 32 -3.91 14.50 -20.61
C ALA A 32 -5.13 14.36 -19.68
N LEU A 33 -5.54 13.11 -19.40
CA LEU A 33 -6.59 12.84 -18.41
C LEU A 33 -6.18 13.31 -17.01
N ALA A 34 -4.93 13.08 -16.62
CA ALA A 34 -4.41 13.54 -15.34
C ALA A 34 -4.41 15.07 -15.25
N GLU A 35 -4.09 15.77 -16.34
CA GLU A 35 -4.15 17.23 -16.40
C GLU A 35 -5.59 17.74 -16.19
N VAL A 36 -6.58 17.13 -16.86
CA VAL A 36 -8.00 17.48 -16.67
C VAL A 36 -8.41 17.30 -15.20
N VAL A 37 -8.12 16.15 -14.60
CA VAL A 37 -8.50 15.89 -13.21
C VAL A 37 -7.75 16.82 -12.24
N ASN A 38 -6.46 17.07 -12.45
CA ASN A 38 -5.72 18.01 -11.60
C ASN A 38 -6.27 19.44 -11.71
N HIS A 39 -6.70 19.86 -12.90
CA HIS A 39 -7.38 21.14 -13.08
C HIS A 39 -8.72 21.18 -12.33
N LEU A 40 -9.53 20.12 -12.40
CA LEU A 40 -10.78 20.01 -11.63
C LEU A 40 -10.54 20.02 -10.11
N LEU A 41 -9.38 19.53 -9.66
CA LEU A 41 -8.96 19.56 -8.26
C LEU A 41 -8.31 20.88 -7.83
N GLY A 42 -8.15 21.86 -8.74
CA GLY A 42 -7.44 23.11 -8.46
C GLY A 42 -5.93 22.94 -8.20
N ARG A 43 -5.33 21.85 -8.68
CA ARG A 43 -3.92 21.47 -8.45
C ARG A 43 -3.01 21.85 -9.62
N SER A 44 -3.06 23.12 -10.04
CA SER A 44 -2.25 23.62 -11.16
C SER A 44 -0.76 23.70 -10.83
N GLU A 45 -0.41 24.07 -9.60
CA GLU A 45 0.99 24.27 -9.17
C GLU A 45 1.67 22.98 -8.69
N ASN A 46 0.89 22.00 -8.23
CA ASN A 46 1.40 20.72 -7.73
C ASN A 46 0.51 19.54 -8.21
N PRO A 47 0.59 19.21 -9.52
CA PRO A 47 -0.24 18.17 -10.11
C PRO A 47 0.13 16.79 -9.56
N LEU A 48 -0.88 15.99 -9.26
CA LEU A 48 -0.68 14.60 -8.88
C LEU A 48 -0.45 13.73 -10.12
N PRO A 49 0.47 12.77 -10.05
CA PRO A 49 0.51 11.71 -11.04
C PRO A 49 -0.72 10.81 -10.80
N LEU A 50 -1.58 10.68 -11.81
CA LEU A 50 -2.82 9.92 -11.74
C LEU A 50 -2.81 8.77 -12.74
N ASP A 51 -3.38 7.65 -12.33
CA ASP A 51 -3.72 6.51 -13.18
C ASP A 51 -5.23 6.35 -13.27
N PHE A 52 -5.69 5.74 -14.35
CA PHE A 52 -7.11 5.62 -14.69
C PHE A 52 -7.46 4.16 -14.95
N LEU A 53 -8.60 3.72 -14.45
CA LEU A 53 -9.21 2.43 -14.74
C LEU A 53 -10.56 2.63 -15.44
N ILE A 54 -10.87 1.66 -16.29
CA ILE A 54 -12.19 1.46 -16.87
C ILE A 54 -12.57 0.01 -16.53
N ASP A 55 -13.69 -0.18 -15.86
CA ASP A 55 -14.16 -1.49 -15.38
C ASP A 55 -13.08 -2.28 -14.60
N GLY A 56 -12.35 -1.59 -13.72
CA GLY A 56 -11.29 -2.19 -12.91
C GLY A 56 -9.98 -2.50 -13.67
N THR A 57 -9.90 -2.17 -14.96
CA THR A 57 -8.71 -2.40 -15.79
C THR A 57 -7.98 -1.09 -16.07
N LEU A 58 -6.66 -1.07 -15.85
CA LEU A 58 -5.83 0.12 -16.10
C LEU A 58 -5.82 0.52 -17.58
N LEU A 59 -6.11 1.79 -17.85
CA LEU A 59 -6.00 2.39 -19.18
C LEU A 59 -4.50 2.54 -19.56
N ARG A 60 -4.06 1.75 -20.53
CA ARG A 60 -2.67 1.78 -21.07
C ARG A 60 -2.53 2.51 -22.41
N SER A 61 -3.64 2.86 -23.04
CA SER A 61 -3.72 3.48 -24.37
C SER A 61 -4.45 4.83 -24.33
N SER A 62 -4.84 5.36 -25.49
CA SER A 62 -5.86 6.41 -25.57
C SER A 62 -7.26 5.82 -25.36
N LEU A 63 -8.23 6.69 -25.08
CA LEU A 63 -9.64 6.30 -25.00
C LEU A 63 -10.17 5.77 -26.34
N ALA A 64 -9.73 6.34 -27.47
CA ALA A 64 -10.08 5.85 -28.80
C ALA A 64 -9.64 4.39 -29.01
N SER A 65 -8.37 4.07 -28.73
CA SER A 65 -7.88 2.69 -28.86
C SER A 65 -8.55 1.74 -27.87
N TYR A 66 -8.94 2.24 -26.68
CA TYR A 66 -9.72 1.45 -25.74
C TYR A 66 -11.11 1.12 -26.30
N LEU A 67 -11.84 2.12 -26.83
CA LEU A 67 -13.14 1.93 -27.46
C LEU A 67 -13.06 0.96 -28.66
N ASP A 68 -12.08 1.15 -29.54
CA ASP A 68 -11.88 0.30 -30.73
C ASP A 68 -11.61 -1.17 -30.34
N SER A 69 -10.75 -1.39 -29.34
CA SER A 69 -10.41 -2.75 -28.86
C SER A 69 -11.55 -3.47 -28.15
N HIS A 70 -12.51 -2.72 -27.59
CA HIS A 70 -13.68 -3.27 -26.91
C HIS A 70 -14.95 -3.23 -27.78
N GLY A 71 -14.87 -2.78 -29.03
CA GLY A 71 -16.02 -2.66 -29.93
C GLY A 71 -17.08 -1.66 -29.46
N LEU A 72 -16.67 -0.66 -28.67
CA LEU A 72 -17.57 0.34 -28.09
C LEU A 72 -17.65 1.59 -28.98
N SER A 73 -18.84 2.21 -29.02
CA SER A 73 -19.03 3.49 -29.72
C SER A 73 -18.52 4.66 -28.88
N ALA A 74 -18.00 5.69 -29.55
CA ALA A 74 -17.65 6.97 -28.93
C ALA A 74 -18.85 7.75 -28.36
N GLU A 75 -20.08 7.34 -28.68
CA GLU A 75 -21.30 7.88 -28.09
C GLU A 75 -21.53 7.39 -26.65
N ASN A 76 -20.87 6.30 -26.24
CA ASN A 76 -21.07 5.74 -24.92
C ASN A 76 -20.41 6.60 -23.82
N GLU A 77 -21.05 6.65 -22.65
CA GLU A 77 -20.45 7.27 -21.47
C GLU A 77 -19.47 6.30 -20.81
N LEU A 78 -18.21 6.73 -20.61
CA LEU A 78 -17.20 5.93 -19.92
C LEU A 78 -17.03 6.40 -18.48
N VAL A 79 -17.10 5.46 -17.54
CA VAL A 79 -16.76 5.73 -16.14
C VAL A 79 -15.27 5.47 -15.96
N LEU A 80 -14.53 6.55 -15.65
CA LEU A 80 -13.09 6.51 -15.39
C LEU A 80 -12.89 6.58 -13.88
N GLU A 81 -12.46 5.48 -13.29
CA GLU A 81 -11.95 5.51 -11.92
C GLU A 81 -10.51 6.01 -11.93
N TYR A 82 -10.15 6.99 -11.09
CA TYR A 82 -8.78 7.47 -10.97
C TYR A 82 -8.20 7.25 -9.57
N LEU A 83 -6.89 7.02 -9.55
CA LEU A 83 -6.08 6.89 -8.34
C LEU A 83 -4.74 7.62 -8.50
N VAL A 84 -4.08 7.89 -7.38
CA VAL A 84 -2.68 8.35 -7.39
C VAL A 84 -1.77 7.24 -7.92
N ALA A 85 -1.05 7.56 -8.99
CA ALA A 85 -0.09 6.65 -9.59
C ALA A 85 1.04 6.34 -8.60
N LEU A 86 1.38 5.05 -8.49
CA LEU A 86 2.47 4.60 -7.65
C LEU A 86 3.77 4.58 -8.48
N PRO A 87 4.83 5.29 -8.06
CA PRO A 87 6.12 5.17 -8.72
C PRO A 87 6.67 3.75 -8.56
N PRO A 88 7.49 3.28 -9.50
CA PRO A 88 8.14 1.98 -9.37
C PRO A 88 8.98 1.96 -8.08
N PRO A 89 8.97 0.84 -7.32
CA PRO A 89 9.76 0.73 -6.11
C PRO A 89 11.24 0.78 -6.46
N THR A 90 12.00 1.65 -5.77
CA THR A 90 13.46 1.71 -5.92
C THR A 90 14.12 0.78 -4.90
N PRO A 91 15.14 0.00 -5.30
CA PRO A 91 15.91 -0.79 -4.34
C PRO A 91 16.59 0.13 -3.32
N VAL A 92 16.39 -0.12 -2.02
CA VAL A 92 16.94 0.74 -0.96
C VAL A 92 17.99 0.03 -0.11
N ALA A 93 17.84 -1.27 0.08
CA ALA A 93 18.78 -2.08 0.84
C ALA A 93 18.79 -3.52 0.33
N ALA A 94 19.93 -4.18 0.47
CA ALA A 94 20.07 -5.61 0.30
C ALA A 94 20.81 -6.16 1.52
N PHE A 95 20.32 -7.25 2.08
CA PHE A 95 20.95 -7.92 3.21
C PHE A 95 21.47 -9.27 2.74
N HIS A 96 22.75 -9.53 3.02
CA HIS A 96 23.36 -10.81 2.70
C HIS A 96 22.98 -11.87 3.75
N ALA A 97 22.72 -13.08 3.28
CA ALA A 97 22.52 -14.27 4.09
C ALA A 97 23.39 -15.40 3.53
N ASP A 98 23.88 -16.27 4.40
CA ASP A 98 24.78 -17.37 4.04
C ASP A 98 24.03 -18.57 3.43
N ASP A 99 22.71 -18.60 3.56
CA ASP A 99 21.80 -19.63 3.02
C ASP A 99 20.53 -18.99 2.44
N TRP A 100 19.71 -19.79 1.75
CA TRP A 100 18.43 -19.36 1.18
C TRP A 100 17.46 -18.89 2.28
N ILE A 101 16.80 -17.77 2.00
CA ILE A 101 15.81 -17.18 2.89
C ILE A 101 14.48 -17.91 2.70
N SER A 102 13.96 -18.49 3.78
CA SER A 102 12.68 -19.20 3.81
C SER A 102 11.50 -18.28 4.11
N ALA A 103 11.71 -17.23 4.91
CA ALA A 103 10.66 -16.26 5.26
C ALA A 103 11.24 -14.86 5.55
N VAL A 104 10.44 -13.82 5.31
CA VAL A 104 10.75 -12.42 5.67
C VAL A 104 9.53 -11.81 6.35
N ALA A 105 9.76 -11.13 7.47
CA ALA A 105 8.71 -10.42 8.22
C ALA A 105 9.17 -9.02 8.62
N ILE A 106 8.24 -8.08 8.67
CA ILE A 106 8.50 -6.73 9.19
C ILE A 106 8.18 -6.72 10.68
N ALA A 107 9.19 -6.57 11.53
CA ALA A 107 9.00 -6.50 12.98
C ALA A 107 8.64 -5.08 13.45
N SER A 108 9.12 -4.05 12.76
CA SER A 108 8.79 -2.65 13.03
C SER A 108 9.08 -1.78 11.80
N LYS A 109 8.77 -0.47 11.87
CA LYS A 109 9.01 0.50 10.77
C LYS A 109 10.42 0.46 10.17
N ASN A 110 11.40 0.04 10.95
CA ASN A 110 12.81 0.02 10.55
C ASN A 110 13.48 -1.34 10.82
N ARG A 111 12.73 -2.38 11.17
CA ARG A 111 13.29 -3.72 11.44
C ARG A 111 12.63 -4.78 10.58
N VAL A 112 13.46 -5.52 9.89
CA VAL A 112 13.06 -6.69 9.10
C VAL A 112 13.72 -7.91 9.71
N VAL A 113 13.00 -9.02 9.73
CA VAL A 113 13.50 -10.30 10.21
C VAL A 113 13.45 -11.27 9.04
N SER A 114 14.52 -12.02 8.82
CA SER A 114 14.55 -13.10 7.84
C SER A 114 14.91 -14.43 8.51
N ALA A 115 14.30 -15.51 8.06
CA ALA A 115 14.64 -16.88 8.46
C ALA A 115 15.35 -17.61 7.30
N GLY A 116 16.37 -18.40 7.61
CA GLY A 116 17.06 -19.28 6.65
C GLY A 116 16.44 -20.67 6.56
N TYR A 117 16.89 -21.49 5.61
CA TYR A 117 16.59 -22.94 5.56
C TYR A 117 17.52 -23.78 6.44
N ASP A 118 18.62 -23.20 6.93
CA ASP A 118 19.54 -23.79 7.90
C ASP A 118 18.91 -24.20 9.25
N GLY A 119 17.64 -23.83 9.49
CA GLY A 119 16.85 -24.24 10.65
C GLY A 119 17.21 -23.53 11.95
N VAL A 120 18.15 -22.57 11.93
CA VAL A 120 18.67 -21.91 13.14
C VAL A 120 18.72 -20.38 12.98
N THR A 121 18.93 -19.87 11.77
CA THR A 121 19.24 -18.46 11.58
C THR A 121 17.97 -17.61 11.44
N VAL A 122 17.75 -16.78 12.45
CA VAL A 122 16.84 -15.63 12.39
C VAL A 122 17.69 -14.36 12.38
N SER A 123 17.88 -13.77 11.21
CA SER A 123 18.65 -12.53 11.06
C SER A 123 17.74 -11.33 11.31
N LYS A 124 18.21 -10.38 12.12
CA LYS A 124 17.52 -9.11 12.39
C LYS A 124 18.23 -8.00 11.63
N HIS A 125 17.55 -7.45 10.65
CA HIS A 125 18.06 -6.40 9.78
C HIS A 125 17.52 -5.04 10.22
N GLN A 126 18.42 -4.08 10.39
CA GLN A 126 18.09 -2.70 10.71
C GLN A 126 18.15 -1.86 9.43
N VAL A 127 17.03 -1.28 9.05
CA VAL A 127 16.96 -0.34 7.92
C VAL A 127 17.27 1.07 8.43
N ALA A 128 17.96 1.88 7.63
CA ALA A 128 18.32 3.26 7.97
C ALA A 128 17.08 4.10 8.33
N ALA A 129 17.24 5.05 9.25
CA ALA A 129 16.16 5.95 9.66
C ALA A 129 15.65 6.76 8.45
N GLY A 130 14.32 6.77 8.25
CA GLY A 130 13.66 7.47 7.13
C GLY A 130 13.41 6.60 5.89
N VAL A 131 14.01 5.42 5.80
CA VAL A 131 13.66 4.44 4.76
C VAL A 131 12.48 3.62 5.23
N VAL A 132 11.36 3.73 4.53
CA VAL A 132 10.22 2.83 4.71
C VAL A 132 10.44 1.64 3.76
N PRO A 133 10.78 0.44 4.26
CA PRO A 133 11.16 -0.67 3.40
C PRO A 133 10.02 -1.13 2.47
N LEU A 134 8.77 -0.95 2.90
CA LEU A 134 7.57 -1.33 2.15
C LEU A 134 6.46 -0.30 2.38
N LYS A 135 5.89 0.27 1.31
CA LYS A 135 4.76 1.21 1.37
C LYS A 135 3.43 0.53 1.70
N ALA A 136 3.33 -0.77 1.43
CA ALA A 136 2.25 -1.64 1.83
C ALA A 136 2.85 -2.94 2.38
N ALA A 137 2.45 -3.32 3.59
CA ALA A 137 2.79 -4.60 4.20
C ALA A 137 1.50 -5.21 4.73
N LEU A 138 1.24 -6.47 4.37
CA LEU A 138 0.16 -7.23 4.99
C LEU A 138 0.61 -7.59 6.41
N VAL A 139 0.15 -6.81 7.39
CA VAL A 139 0.29 -7.17 8.79
C VAL A 139 -0.73 -8.25 9.06
N LEU A 140 -0.28 -9.51 9.16
CA LEU A 140 -1.13 -10.57 9.66
C LEU A 140 -1.52 -10.22 11.10
N PRO A 141 -2.82 -10.27 11.46
CA PRO A 141 -3.23 -10.04 12.84
C PRO A 141 -2.49 -11.06 13.71
N SER A 142 -1.77 -10.57 14.71
CA SER A 142 -1.09 -11.41 15.69
C SER A 142 -2.16 -12.12 16.52
N GLU A 143 -2.44 -13.38 16.21
CA GLU A 143 -3.11 -14.26 17.16
C GLU A 143 -2.18 -14.41 18.38
N GLU A 144 -2.67 -13.96 19.54
CA GLU A 144 -2.25 -14.40 20.87
C GLU A 144 -0.83 -14.02 21.35
N GLN A 145 -0.58 -12.72 21.59
CA GLN A 145 0.52 -12.26 22.46
C GLN A 145 0.05 -11.69 23.82
N ASP A 146 -1.25 -11.50 24.03
CA ASP A 146 -1.78 -10.98 25.31
C ASP A 146 -1.91 -12.07 26.40
N ALA A 147 -1.98 -13.35 26.04
CA ALA A 147 -2.12 -14.43 27.02
C ALA A 147 -0.86 -14.62 27.90
N ALA A 148 0.34 -14.37 27.35
CA ALA A 148 1.59 -14.61 28.05
C ALA A 148 1.99 -13.49 29.03
N ARG A 149 1.49 -12.25 28.85
CA ARG A 149 1.79 -11.14 29.77
C ARG A 149 1.03 -11.22 31.09
N GLY A 150 -0.12 -11.88 31.12
CA GLY A 150 -0.93 -12.04 32.34
C GLY A 150 -0.35 -13.02 33.35
N ALA A 151 0.45 -14.00 32.92
CA ALA A 151 0.93 -15.08 33.78
C ALA A 151 2.19 -14.74 34.61
N GLN A 152 2.92 -13.67 34.29
CA GLN A 152 4.18 -13.30 34.96
C GLN A 152 4.05 -12.21 36.03
N GLN A 153 2.84 -11.73 36.36
CA GLN A 153 2.63 -10.68 37.38
C GLN A 153 1.99 -11.16 38.70
N GLN A 154 1.83 -12.46 38.93
CA GLN A 154 1.38 -12.97 40.23
C GLN A 154 2.38 -13.96 40.84
N ILE A 155 3.44 -13.42 41.43
CA ILE A 155 4.10 -14.06 42.58
C ILE A 155 3.97 -13.08 43.75
N PRO A 156 3.02 -13.28 44.68
CA PRO A 156 2.89 -12.40 45.83
C PRO A 156 4.03 -12.64 46.83
N ALA A 157 4.67 -11.54 47.24
CA ALA A 157 5.69 -11.49 48.28
C ALA A 157 5.05 -11.70 49.67
N ALA A 158 4.74 -12.95 50.01
CA ALA A 158 4.23 -13.31 51.33
C ALA A 158 4.73 -14.69 51.79
N GLU A 159 6.04 -14.92 51.74
CA GLU A 159 6.67 -15.98 52.53
C GLU A 159 8.11 -15.59 52.91
N ARG A 160 8.21 -14.54 53.73
CA ARG A 160 9.47 -14.12 54.37
C ARG A 160 9.28 -13.89 55.86
N VAL A 161 8.50 -14.73 56.54
CA VAL A 161 8.48 -14.84 58.00
C VAL A 161 8.08 -16.27 58.35
N LEU A 162 9.05 -17.20 58.44
CA LEU A 162 9.01 -18.45 59.25
C LEU A 162 10.26 -19.30 58.96
N SER A 163 11.44 -18.75 59.26
CA SER A 163 12.68 -19.55 59.39
C SER A 163 13.69 -18.88 60.33
N LYS A 164 13.20 -18.39 61.47
CA LYS A 164 14.02 -18.08 62.65
C LYS A 164 13.31 -18.59 63.91
N SER A 165 13.04 -19.89 63.95
CA SER A 165 12.67 -20.63 65.16
C SER A 165 12.87 -22.12 64.91
N GLN A 166 14.12 -22.53 64.67
CA GLN A 166 14.61 -23.90 64.73
C GLN A 166 16.15 -23.82 64.67
N GLN A 167 16.75 -23.33 65.76
CA GLN A 167 18.14 -23.60 66.14
C GLN A 167 18.22 -23.26 67.63
N ARG A 168 17.87 -24.25 68.44
CA ARG A 168 18.47 -24.44 69.76
C ARG A 168 19.89 -24.96 69.57
#